data_AF-A0A936VU87-F1
#
_entry.id   AF-A0A936VU87-F1
#
_cell.length_a   1.000
_cell.length_b   1.000
_cell.length_c   1.000
_cell.angle_alpha   90.00
_cell.angle_beta   90.00
_cell.angle_gamma   90.00
#
_symmetry.space_group_name_H-M   'P 1'
#
loop_
_entity.id
_entity.type
_entity.pdbx_description
1 polymer ?
#
loop_
_entity_poly.entity_id
_entity_poly.type
_entity_poly.pdbx_seq_one_letter_code
_entity_poly.pdbx_strand_id
1 'polypeptide(L)' 'MSIKKTEELKDGDHCEVINGTHKGKSGTVKDINTSKTGHITITVVQKDGVRFKTLGKNVATMKDE' A
#
# COMPACT_ATOMS: atom_id res chain seq x y z
N MET A 1 -15.95 4.99 -5.65
CA MET A 1 -14.62 4.97 -5.03
C MET A 1 -14.75 4.91 -3.51
N SER A 2 -14.80 3.70 -2.94
CA SER A 2 -14.84 3.51 -1.49
C SER A 2 -13.42 3.21 -1.01
N ILE A 3 -12.89 4.06 -0.13
CA ILE A 3 -11.55 3.92 0.45
C ILE A 3 -11.67 2.98 1.66
N LYS A 4 -11.31 1.70 1.52
CA LYS A 4 -11.34 0.74 2.65
C LYS A 4 -10.03 0.81 3.44
N LYS A 5 -10.16 0.86 4.77
CA LYS A 5 -9.04 0.83 5.70
C LYS A 5 -8.51 -0.61 5.82
N THR A 6 -7.43 -0.86 5.09
CA THR A 6 -6.21 -1.64 5.37
C THR A 6 -6.16 -2.82 6.35
N GLU A 7 -7.26 -3.52 6.62
CA GLU A 7 -7.17 -4.82 7.32
C GLU A 7 -6.88 -5.98 6.36
N GLU A 8 -7.13 -5.81 5.06
CA GLU A 8 -6.88 -6.83 4.04
C GLU A 8 -6.16 -6.25 2.80
N LEU A 9 -4.90 -5.84 2.97
CA LEU A 9 -4.02 -5.63 1.80
C LEU A 9 -3.71 -6.98 1.17
N LYS A 10 -3.89 -7.09 -0.15
CA LYS A 10 -3.50 -8.26 -0.94
C LYS A 10 -2.52 -7.84 -2.02
N ASP A 11 -1.59 -8.74 -2.36
CA ASP A 11 -0.70 -8.50 -3.49
C ASP A 11 -1.51 -8.34 -4.78
N GLY A 12 -1.18 -7.32 -5.56
CA GLY A 12 -1.93 -6.92 -6.75
C GLY A 12 -3.01 -5.87 -6.51
N ASP A 13 -3.34 -5.54 -5.26
CA ASP A 13 -4.29 -4.46 -4.98
C ASP A 13 -3.72 -3.10 -5.38
N HIS A 14 -4.56 -2.23 -5.95
CA HIS A 14 -4.22 -0.82 -6.10
C HIS A 14 -4.36 -0.10 -4.77
N CYS A 15 -3.36 0.71 -4.42
CA CYS A 15 -3.37 1.48 -3.18
C CYS A 15 -2.87 2.91 -3.40
N GLU A 16 -3.32 3.79 -2.51
CA GLU A 16 -2.82 5.15 -2.38
C GLU A 16 -2.21 5.34 -0.99
N VAL A 17 -1.06 6.00 -0.95
CA VAL A 17 -0.38 6.35 0.29
C VAL A 17 -1.02 7.60 0.87
N ILE A 18 -1.73 7.43 1.97
CA ILE A 18 -2.47 8.51 2.66
C ILE A 18 -1.63 9.19 3.74
N ASN A 19 -0.52 8.57 4.17
CA ASN A 19 0.34 9.09 5.26
C ASN A 19 1.82 8.75 5.08
N GLY A 20 2.71 9.49 5.75
CA GLY A 20 4.16 9.32 5.72
C GLY A 20 4.86 10.02 4.54
N THR A 21 6.15 9.72 4.35
CA THR A 21 7.03 10.40 3.37
C THR A 21 6.57 10.27 1.92
N HIS A 22 5.85 9.19 1.60
CA HIS A 22 5.35 8.91 0.25
C HIS A 22 3.89 9.31 0.05
N LYS A 23 3.31 10.12 0.94
CA LYS A 23 1.92 10.58 0.86
C LYS A 23 1.60 11.19 -0.51
N GLY A 24 0.42 10.85 -1.04
CA GLY A 24 -0.07 11.30 -2.35
C GLY A 24 0.43 10.47 -3.53
N LYS A 25 1.28 9.46 -3.28
CA LYS A 25 1.67 8.47 -4.30
C LYS A 25 0.67 7.32 -4.32
N SER A 26 0.42 6.79 -5.51
CA SER A 26 -0.38 5.59 -5.73
C SER A 26 0.38 4.57 -6.56
N GLY A 27 -0.05 3.31 -6.46
CA GLY A 27 0.54 2.20 -7.21
C GLY A 27 -0.10 0.87 -6.86
N THR A 28 0.54 -0.20 -7.30
CA THR A 28 0.13 -1.58 -7.05
C THR A 28 0.93 -2.16 -5.89
N VAL A 29 0.25 -2.80 -4.96
CA VAL A 29 0.85 -3.51 -3.83
C VAL A 29 1.59 -4.74 -4.33
N LYS A 30 2.81 -4.91 -3.85
CA LYS A 30 3.67 -6.06 -4.10
C LYS A 30 4.48 -6.38 -2.84
N ASP A 31 4.76 -7.65 -2.60
CA ASP A 31 5.62 -8.10 -1.51
C ASP A 31 5.15 -7.61 -0.12
N ILE A 32 4.08 -8.20 0.40
CA ILE A 32 3.57 -7.93 1.76
C ILE A 32 4.38 -8.72 2.79
N ASN A 33 5.01 -8.02 3.72
CA ASN A 33 5.84 -8.62 4.76
C ASN A 33 5.46 -8.11 6.15
N THR A 34 5.35 -9.02 7.11
CA THR A 34 5.19 -8.67 8.53
C THR A 34 6.57 -8.55 9.17
N SER A 35 6.91 -7.37 9.66
CA SER A 35 8.18 -7.12 10.36
C SER A 35 8.21 -7.79 11.74
N LYS A 36 9.42 -7.90 12.32
CA LYS A 36 9.63 -8.46 13.67
C LYS A 36 8.82 -7.76 14.77
N THR A 37 8.47 -6.49 14.58
CA THR A 37 7.66 -5.71 15.52
C THR A 37 6.15 -5.82 15.25
N GLY A 38 5.73 -6.73 14.36
CA GLY A 38 4.33 -6.95 14.00
C GLY A 38 3.75 -5.93 13.01
N HIS A 39 4.54 -4.96 12.54
CA HIS A 39 4.06 -4.00 11.54
C HIS A 39 4.11 -4.59 10.14
N ILE A 40 3.01 -4.47 9.41
CA ILE A 40 2.94 -4.83 7.99
C ILE A 40 3.69 -3.78 7.17
N THR A 41 4.58 -4.24 6.31
CA THR A 41 5.28 -3.47 5.29
C THR A 41 4.88 -3.99 3.92
N ILE A 42 4.78 -3.09 2.96
CA ILE A 42 4.46 -3.41 1.57
C ILE A 42 5.42 -2.69 0.64
N THR A 43 5.66 -3.27 -0.52
CA THR A 43 6.32 -2.58 -1.64
C THR A 43 5.25 -2.09 -2.60
N VAL A 44 5.26 -0.80 -2.92
CA VAL A 44 4.33 -0.24 -3.91
C VAL A 44 5.09 -0.02 -5.20
N VAL A 45 4.52 -0.49 -6.31
CA VAL A 45 5.04 -0.27 -7.66
C VAL A 45 4.15 0.74 -8.36
N GLN A 46 4.74 1.87 -8.73
CA GLN A 46 4.04 2.93 -9.46
C GLN A 46 4.03 2.64 -10.98
N LYS A 47 3.15 3.33 -11.71
CA LYS A 47 3.00 3.18 -13.17
C LYS A 47 4.27 3.55 -13.95
N ASP A 48 5.07 4.46 -13.42
CA ASP A 48 6.36 4.89 -13.96
C ASP A 48 7.51 3.89 -13.67
N GLY A 49 7.22 2.78 -12.97
CA GLY A 49 8.19 1.76 -12.60
C GLY A 49 8.91 2.04 -11.28
N VAL A 50 8.63 3.16 -10.60
CA VAL A 50 9.22 3.46 -9.28
C VAL A 50 8.69 2.48 -8.24
N ARG A 51 9.61 1.91 -7.45
CA ARG A 51 9.28 0.97 -6.38
C ARG A 51 9.73 1.56 -5.05
N PHE A 52 8.86 1.54 -4.05
CA PHE A 52 9.21 2.02 -2.71
C PHE A 52 8.53 1.18 -1.63
N LYS A 53 9.14 1.11 -0.45
CA LYS A 53 8.59 0.40 0.71
C LYS A 53 7.85 1.39 1.61
N THR A 54 6.68 0.99 2.10
CA THR A 54 5.91 1.75 3.09
C THR A 54 5.23 0.81 4.08
N LEU A 55 4.70 1.38 5.16
CA LEU A 55 3.90 0.63 6.12
C LEU A 55 2.48 0.43 5.57
N GLY A 56 1.93 -0.77 5.73
CA GLY A 56 0.56 -1.08 5.33
C GLY A 56 -0.43 -0.09 5.95
N LYS A 57 -0.27 0.25 7.24
CA LYS A 57 -1.13 1.23 7.93
C LYS A 57 -1.17 2.64 7.30
N ASN A 58 -0.22 2.98 6.44
CA ASN A 58 -0.11 4.29 5.79
C ASN A 58 -0.73 4.32 4.39
N VAL A 59 -1.32 3.21 3.93
CA VAL A 59 -1.96 3.12 2.62
C VAL A 59 -3.44 2.79 2.75
N ALA A 60 -4.20 3.14 1.73
CA ALA A 60 -5.60 2.75 1.58
C ALA A 60 -5.79 1.99 0.26
N THR A 61 -6.60 0.93 0.28
CA THR A 61 -6.89 0.14 -0.92
C THR A 61 -7.99 0.82 -1.72
N MET A 62 -7.79 0.86 -3.04
CA MET A 62 -8.79 1.27 -4.02
C MET A 62 -9.33 -0.02 -4.64
N LYS A 63 -10.42 -0.53 -4.10
CA LYS A 63 -11.24 -1.55 -4.76
C LYS A 63 -12.51 -0.88 -5.25
N ASP A 64 -12.74 -0.93 -6.56
CA ASP A 64 -14.09 -0.83 -7.10
C ASP A 64 -14.77 -2.17 -6.82
N GLU A 65 -15.91 -2.10 -6.12
CA GLU A 65 -16.80 -3.24 -5.91
C GLU A 65 -17.65 -3.46 -7.17
#